data_AF-A0A7Y9HSZ8-F1
#
_entry.id   AF-A0A7Y9HSZ8-F1
#
_cell.length_a   1.000
_cell.length_b   1.000
_cell.length_c   1.000
_cell.angle_alpha   90.00
_cell.angle_beta   90.00
_cell.angle_gamma   90.00
#
_symmetry.space_group_name_H-M   'P 1'
#
loop_
_entity.id
_entity.type
_entity.pdbx_description
1 polymer ?
#
loop_
_entity_poly.entity_id
_entity_poly.type
_entity_poly.pdbx_seq_one_letter_code
_entity_poly.pdbx_strand_id
1 'polypeptide(L)'
;MMLSSYPLWWLALPVLLLPIWWHRQKRQRLKAELLATARFLPSAPPQQLRVWQWRDRMLLLVRCVLLVTLIAWLAATIFPWRGDTVLIDSGADNAWTEQQITAAGFTSAARAALPPNALQWLRAHERDWRPAARLLIVARAGQIAMPARVPQFSHPIEVRTAPHSVAAAAPRTEQHITVAATADRAMAWQSLFAAFDVAGNAATRHKLSAEPDANTTLIVWDMPAAAPPANWRAANWWIAAADAAPRGDAVSSAPAVPAAGVARPAFPELANASTLTLNGITMKYADSARGRLWTSDAFPPRDADTARALYESWQRLSAAPSPPYATPSQIFGSTRSALPAISNARPAYWLALALLALFIIERILTHARRT
;
A
#
# COMPACT_ATOMS: atom_id res chain seq x y z
N MET A 1 -2.34 -31.93 3.40
CA MET A 1 -2.44 -31.23 2.10
C MET A 1 -3.90 -31.18 1.69
N MET A 2 -4.58 -30.04 1.90
CA MET A 2 -5.90 -29.83 1.31
C MET A 2 -5.69 -29.48 -0.16
N LEU A 3 -6.00 -30.40 -1.08
CA LEU A 3 -6.06 -30.07 -2.50
C LEU A 3 -7.09 -28.97 -2.67
N SER A 4 -6.63 -27.77 -3.03
CA SER A 4 -7.48 -26.67 -3.42
C SER A 4 -8.37 -27.18 -4.56
N SER A 5 -9.66 -27.34 -4.30
CA SER A 5 -10.68 -27.81 -5.25
C SER A 5 -11.02 -26.77 -6.33
N TYR A 6 -10.31 -25.64 -6.33
CA TYR A 6 -10.41 -24.54 -7.28
C TYR A 6 -10.31 -24.93 -8.77
N PRO A 7 -9.41 -25.84 -9.21
CA PRO A 7 -9.31 -26.20 -10.63
C PRO A 7 -10.41 -27.18 -11.08
N LEU A 8 -11.10 -27.86 -10.15
CA LEU A 8 -12.14 -28.84 -10.48
C LEU A 8 -13.47 -28.20 -10.86
N TRP A 9 -13.70 -26.91 -10.56
CA TRP A 9 -14.95 -26.22 -10.93
C TRP A 9 -15.15 -26.15 -12.45
N TRP A 10 -14.08 -26.16 -13.24
CA TRP A 10 -14.15 -26.25 -14.70
C TRP A 10 -14.81 -27.55 -15.18
N LEU A 11 -14.82 -28.62 -14.38
CA LEU A 11 -15.55 -29.85 -14.71
C LEU A 11 -17.07 -29.71 -14.57
N ALA A 12 -17.58 -28.65 -13.95
CA ALA A 12 -19.02 -28.39 -13.89
C ALA A 12 -19.61 -28.03 -15.27
N LEU A 13 -18.81 -27.39 -16.14
CA LEU A 13 -19.17 -27.02 -17.51
C LEU A 13 -19.54 -28.23 -18.40
N PRO A 14 -18.71 -29.29 -18.50
CA PRO A 14 -19.08 -30.48 -19.28
C PRO A 14 -20.24 -31.27 -18.63
N VAL A 15 -20.39 -31.23 -17.30
CA VAL A 15 -21.54 -31.86 -16.62
C VAL A 15 -22.86 -31.17 -16.98
N LEU A 16 -22.88 -29.84 -17.20
CA LEU A 16 -24.05 -29.12 -17.73
C LEU A 16 -24.43 -29.51 -19.16
N LEU A 17 -23.47 -29.97 -19.96
CA LEU A 17 -23.72 -30.42 -21.33
C LEU A 17 -24.26 -31.85 -21.40
N LEU A 18 -24.10 -32.62 -20.32
CA LEU A 18 -24.45 -34.04 -20.24
C LEU A 18 -25.96 -34.30 -20.42
N PRO A 19 -26.89 -33.53 -19.79
CA PRO A 19 -28.32 -33.66 -20.06
C PRO A 19 -28.68 -33.35 -21.52
N ILE A 20 -28.02 -32.37 -22.12
CA ILE A 20 -28.24 -31.97 -23.52
C ILE A 20 -27.77 -33.08 -24.46
N TRP A 21 -26.57 -33.62 -24.21
CA TRP A 21 -25.99 -34.69 -25.00
C TRP A 21 -26.76 -36.01 -24.85
N TRP A 22 -27.15 -36.36 -23.63
CA TRP A 22 -27.96 -37.54 -23.36
C TRP A 22 -29.38 -37.44 -23.93
N HIS A 23 -29.99 -36.24 -23.87
CA HIS A 23 -31.27 -35.96 -24.52
C HIS A 23 -31.16 -36.11 -26.04
N ARG A 24 -30.02 -35.72 -26.62
CA ARG A 24 -29.71 -35.88 -28.04
C ARG A 24 -29.55 -37.36 -28.44
N GLN A 25 -28.93 -38.18 -27.59
CA GLN A 25 -28.61 -39.58 -27.90
C GLN A 25 -29.82 -40.53 -27.77
N LYS A 26 -30.72 -40.32 -26.79
CA LYS A 26 -31.83 -41.24 -26.48
C LYS A 26 -32.93 -41.36 -27.55
N ARG A 27 -32.90 -40.56 -28.62
CA ARG A 27 -34.02 -40.46 -29.58
C ARG A 27 -33.61 -40.39 -31.04
N GLN A 28 -32.51 -41.05 -31.40
CA GLN A 28 -32.38 -41.65 -32.73
C GLN A 28 -33.41 -42.80 -32.87
N ARG A 29 -34.70 -42.46 -32.92
CA ARG A 29 -35.74 -43.45 -33.24
C ARG A 29 -35.98 -43.41 -34.74
N LEU A 30 -35.79 -44.58 -35.35
CA LEU A 30 -36.10 -44.85 -36.74
C LEU A 30 -37.62 -44.75 -36.90
N LYS A 31 -38.10 -43.59 -37.37
CA LYS A 31 -39.50 -43.44 -37.75
C LYS A 31 -39.63 -44.08 -39.14
N ALA A 32 -40.02 -45.36 -39.17
CA ALA A 32 -40.38 -46.03 -40.40
C ALA A 32 -41.82 -45.62 -40.72
N GLU A 33 -41.99 -44.58 -41.53
CA GLU A 33 -43.28 -44.28 -42.12
C GLU A 33 -43.43 -45.17 -43.36
N LEU A 34 -44.41 -46.07 -43.34
CA LEU A 34 -44.84 -46.78 -44.55
C LEU A 34 -45.51 -45.74 -45.45
N LEU A 35 -44.82 -45.32 -46.50
CA LEU A 35 -45.43 -44.50 -47.54
C LEU A 35 -46.61 -45.30 -48.11
N ALA A 36 -47.79 -44.68 -48.09
CA ALA A 36 -49.05 -45.28 -48.52
C ALA A 36 -48.85 -45.98 -49.86
N THR A 37 -48.84 -47.32 -49.83
CA THR A 37 -48.73 -48.15 -51.01
C THR A 37 -50.03 -48.02 -51.78
N ALA A 38 -50.05 -47.18 -52.82
CA ALA A 38 -50.97 -47.43 -53.92
C ALA A 38 -50.69 -48.84 -54.43
N ARG A 39 -51.75 -49.65 -54.62
CA ARG A 39 -51.73 -51.10 -54.90
C ARG A 39 -50.92 -51.53 -56.16
N PHE A 40 -50.22 -50.61 -56.82
CA PHE A 40 -49.62 -50.79 -58.14
C PHE A 40 -48.16 -50.36 -58.28
N LEU A 41 -47.43 -50.09 -57.19
CA LEU A 41 -45.99 -49.85 -57.25
C LEU A 41 -45.20 -50.99 -56.60
N PRO A 42 -44.08 -51.44 -57.20
CA PRO A 42 -43.20 -52.44 -56.58
C PRO A 42 -42.70 -51.92 -55.24
N SER A 43 -42.76 -52.77 -54.22
CA SER A 43 -42.41 -52.44 -52.84
C SER A 43 -41.02 -51.80 -52.75
N ALA A 44 -40.96 -50.50 -52.46
CA ALA A 44 -39.72 -49.81 -52.14
C ALA A 44 -39.33 -50.12 -50.68
N PRO A 45 -38.05 -50.38 -50.37
CA PRO A 45 -37.61 -50.58 -48.98
C PRO A 45 -37.88 -49.30 -48.18
N PRO A 46 -38.33 -49.41 -46.91
CA PRO A 46 -38.73 -48.26 -46.12
C PRO A 46 -37.54 -47.31 -45.92
N GLN A 47 -37.63 -46.10 -46.49
CA GLN A 47 -36.63 -45.06 -46.25
C GLN A 47 -36.82 -44.50 -44.85
N GLN A 48 -35.82 -44.73 -44.00
CA GLN A 48 -35.79 -44.20 -42.64
C GLN A 48 -35.45 -42.71 -42.68
N LEU A 49 -36.46 -41.85 -42.57
CA LEU A 49 -36.25 -40.42 -42.41
C LEU A 49 -35.72 -40.12 -41.00
N ARG A 50 -34.44 -39.77 -40.93
CA ARG A 50 -33.77 -39.34 -39.70
C ARG A 50 -34.11 -37.88 -39.41
N VAL A 51 -35.33 -37.63 -38.95
CA VAL A 51 -35.78 -36.27 -38.61
C VAL A 51 -35.33 -35.91 -37.19
N TRP A 52 -34.47 -34.89 -37.08
CA TRP A 52 -34.04 -34.33 -35.81
C TRP A 52 -35.07 -33.32 -35.28
N GLN A 53 -35.90 -33.72 -34.32
CA GLN A 53 -36.82 -32.80 -33.65
C GLN A 53 -36.54 -32.72 -32.15
N TRP A 54 -36.41 -31.50 -31.66
CA TRP A 54 -36.35 -31.18 -30.24
C TRP A 54 -37.75 -31.31 -29.62
N ARG A 55 -38.18 -32.54 -29.39
CA ARG A 55 -39.38 -32.83 -28.62
C ARG A 55 -39.03 -32.74 -27.12
N ASP A 56 -39.91 -32.14 -26.32
CA ASP A 56 -39.79 -31.98 -24.85
C ASP A 56 -38.80 -30.91 -24.33
N ARG A 57 -38.82 -29.73 -24.94
CA ARG A 57 -38.05 -28.55 -24.48
C ARG A 57 -38.24 -28.24 -22.99
N MET A 58 -39.45 -28.48 -22.45
CA MET A 58 -39.76 -28.26 -21.04
C MET A 58 -39.03 -29.23 -20.09
N LEU A 59 -38.98 -30.52 -20.42
CA LEU A 59 -38.26 -31.51 -19.60
C LEU A 59 -36.76 -31.27 -19.63
N LEU A 60 -36.21 -30.89 -20.80
CA LEU A 60 -34.81 -30.50 -20.93
C LEU A 60 -34.50 -29.26 -20.08
N LEU A 61 -35.35 -28.24 -20.14
CA LEU A 61 -35.20 -27.02 -19.34
C LEU A 61 -35.20 -27.33 -17.84
N VAL A 62 -36.15 -28.12 -17.35
CA VAL A 62 -36.22 -28.52 -15.93
C VAL A 62 -34.95 -29.24 -15.49
N ARG A 63 -34.40 -30.15 -16.32
CA ARG A 63 -33.15 -30.85 -16.01
C ARG A 63 -31.94 -29.92 -15.98
N CYS A 64 -31.85 -28.98 -16.92
CA CYS A 64 -30.80 -27.98 -16.92
C CYS A 64 -30.89 -27.09 -15.67
N VAL A 65 -32.09 -26.64 -15.30
CA VAL A 65 -32.32 -25.85 -14.09
C VAL A 65 -31.93 -26.65 -12.85
N LEU A 66 -32.37 -27.91 -12.71
CA LEU A 66 -32.00 -28.78 -11.59
C LEU A 66 -30.48 -28.92 -11.46
N LEU A 67 -29.77 -29.10 -12.58
CA LEU A 67 -28.31 -29.23 -12.57
C LEU A 67 -27.63 -27.92 -12.18
N VAL A 68 -28.09 -26.77 -12.68
CA VAL A 68 -27.60 -25.44 -12.27
C VAL A 68 -27.83 -25.22 -10.78
N THR A 69 -29.03 -25.54 -10.26
CA THR A 69 -29.34 -25.43 -8.83
C THR A 69 -28.46 -26.35 -7.99
N LEU A 70 -28.15 -27.55 -8.48
CA LEU A 70 -27.27 -28.50 -7.80
C LEU A 70 -25.82 -27.99 -7.74
N ILE A 71 -25.31 -27.45 -8.85
CA ILE A 71 -23.97 -26.83 -8.89
C ILE A 71 -23.93 -25.63 -7.94
N ALA A 72 -24.96 -24.78 -7.94
CA ALA A 72 -25.04 -23.64 -7.03
C ALA A 72 -25.07 -24.08 -5.56
N TRP A 73 -25.80 -25.16 -5.25
CA TRP A 73 -25.85 -25.75 -3.91
C TRP A 73 -24.49 -26.32 -3.48
N LEU A 74 -23.82 -27.05 -4.37
CA LEU A 74 -22.46 -27.56 -4.15
C LEU A 74 -21.46 -26.43 -3.96
N ALA A 75 -21.51 -25.37 -4.78
CA ALA A 75 -20.66 -24.21 -4.61
C ALA A 75 -20.90 -23.54 -3.25
N ALA A 76 -22.15 -23.31 -2.88
CA ALA A 76 -22.48 -22.69 -1.59
C ALA A 76 -22.03 -23.50 -0.36
N THR A 77 -21.98 -24.83 -0.47
CA THR A 77 -21.58 -25.74 0.62
C THR A 77 -20.09 -26.03 0.66
N ILE A 78 -19.44 -26.08 -0.51
CA ILE A 78 -18.03 -26.46 -0.66
C ILE A 78 -17.10 -25.24 -0.60
N PHE A 79 -17.54 -24.05 -1.06
CA PHE A 79 -16.71 -22.84 -0.92
C PHE A 79 -16.54 -22.53 0.57
N PRO A 80 -15.30 -22.58 1.10
CA PRO A 80 -15.05 -22.34 2.50
C PRO A 80 -15.15 -20.83 2.75
N TRP A 81 -16.36 -20.35 3.02
CA TRP A 81 -16.54 -19.02 3.58
C TRP A 81 -15.69 -18.95 4.85
N ARG A 82 -14.68 -18.07 4.84
CA ARG A 82 -13.72 -17.96 5.93
C ARG A 82 -14.46 -17.54 7.20
N GLY A 83 -14.23 -18.27 8.28
CA GLY A 83 -14.74 -17.92 9.61
C GLY A 83 -13.84 -16.88 10.28
N ASP A 84 -13.81 -16.89 11.60
CA ASP A 84 -12.90 -16.04 12.35
C ASP A 84 -11.45 -16.25 11.89
N THR A 85 -10.75 -15.16 11.60
CA THR A 85 -9.43 -15.21 10.97
C THR A 85 -8.45 -14.25 11.64
N VAL A 86 -7.21 -14.71 11.83
CA VAL A 86 -6.07 -13.91 12.27
C VAL A 86 -5.11 -13.72 11.11
N LEU A 87 -4.83 -12.46 10.77
CA LEU A 87 -3.81 -12.04 9.82
C LEU A 87 -2.52 -11.69 10.57
N ILE A 88 -1.44 -12.42 10.29
CA ILE A 88 -0.18 -12.34 11.04
C ILE A 88 0.94 -11.82 10.13
N ASP A 89 1.62 -10.76 10.56
CA ASP A 89 2.86 -10.29 9.93
C ASP A 89 3.98 -11.33 10.12
N SER A 90 4.66 -11.68 9.03
CA SER A 90 5.73 -12.71 9.05
C SER A 90 6.91 -12.34 9.92
N GLY A 91 7.11 -11.05 10.21
CA GLY A 91 8.18 -10.58 11.10
C GLY A 91 7.76 -10.32 12.54
N ALA A 92 6.50 -10.53 12.92
CA ALA A 92 6.05 -10.34 14.29
C ALA A 92 6.62 -11.41 15.23
N ASP A 93 6.91 -11.05 16.47
CA ASP A 93 7.37 -12.01 17.48
C ASP A 93 6.30 -13.08 17.73
N ASN A 94 6.68 -14.36 17.67
CA ASN A 94 5.75 -15.48 17.78
C ASN A 94 5.09 -15.56 19.16
N ALA A 95 5.84 -15.33 20.24
CA ALA A 95 5.33 -15.42 21.61
C ALA A 95 4.33 -14.28 21.90
N TRP A 96 4.69 -13.06 21.50
CA TRP A 96 3.79 -11.92 21.56
C TRP A 96 2.54 -12.14 20.70
N THR A 97 2.68 -12.67 19.49
CA THR A 97 1.56 -12.95 18.58
C THR A 97 0.57 -13.92 19.21
N GLU A 98 1.03 -15.04 19.78
CA GLU A 98 0.16 -16.00 20.47
C GLU A 98 -0.55 -15.40 21.69
N GLN A 99 0.15 -14.55 22.45
CA GLN A 99 -0.44 -13.83 23.57
C GLN A 99 -1.57 -12.92 23.10
N GLN A 100 -1.37 -12.19 22.00
CA GLN A 100 -2.41 -11.30 21.44
C GLN A 100 -3.60 -12.08 20.89
N ILE A 101 -3.36 -13.20 20.18
CA ILE A 101 -4.42 -14.07 19.66
C ILE A 101 -5.28 -14.62 20.80
N THR A 102 -4.63 -15.09 21.86
CA THR A 102 -5.32 -15.64 23.04
C THR A 102 -6.11 -14.55 23.77
N ALA A 103 -5.50 -13.38 23.98
CA ALA A 103 -6.14 -12.25 24.65
C ALA A 103 -7.35 -11.69 23.87
N ALA A 104 -7.36 -11.81 22.54
CA ALA A 104 -8.49 -11.43 21.70
C ALA A 104 -9.58 -12.52 21.58
N GLY A 105 -9.32 -13.73 22.09
CA GLY A 105 -10.22 -14.88 21.99
C GLY A 105 -10.25 -15.57 20.62
N PHE A 106 -9.17 -15.46 19.84
CA PHE A 106 -9.05 -16.01 18.47
C PHE A 106 -8.31 -17.36 18.43
N THR A 107 -8.29 -18.13 19.51
CA THR A 107 -7.50 -19.38 19.62
C THR A 107 -7.91 -20.44 18.59
N SER A 108 -9.19 -20.51 18.21
CA SER A 108 -9.73 -21.43 17.20
C SER A 108 -9.81 -20.83 15.80
N ALA A 109 -9.35 -19.59 15.60
CA ALA A 109 -9.47 -18.88 14.33
C ALA A 109 -8.44 -19.37 13.30
N ALA A 110 -8.81 -19.27 12.02
CA ALA A 110 -7.88 -19.59 10.93
C ALA A 110 -6.74 -18.58 10.88
N ARG A 111 -5.51 -19.04 10.69
CA ARG A 111 -4.33 -18.16 10.59
C ARG A 111 -3.96 -17.96 9.13
N ALA A 112 -3.70 -16.72 8.75
CA ALA A 112 -3.27 -16.36 7.41
C ALA A 112 -2.16 -15.31 7.46
N ALA A 113 -1.29 -15.32 6.46
CA ALA A 113 -0.24 -14.32 6.32
C ALA A 113 -0.86 -12.93 6.05
N LEU A 114 -0.25 -11.89 6.62
CA LEU A 114 -0.64 -10.51 6.38
C LEU A 114 -0.29 -10.09 4.94
N PRO A 115 -1.28 -9.70 4.10
CA PRO A 115 -1.00 -9.22 2.75
C PRO A 115 -0.47 -7.78 2.75
N PRO A 116 0.23 -7.35 1.68
CA PRO A 116 0.65 -5.96 1.52
C PRO A 116 -0.58 -5.05 1.48
N ASN A 117 -0.47 -3.86 2.07
CA ASN A 117 -1.59 -2.92 2.21
C ASN A 117 -2.84 -3.56 2.85
N ALA A 118 -2.63 -4.28 3.95
CA ALA A 118 -3.63 -5.15 4.59
C ALA A 118 -5.04 -4.54 4.68
N LEU A 119 -5.18 -3.29 5.13
CA LEU A 119 -6.48 -2.61 5.27
C LEU A 119 -7.17 -2.37 3.92
N GLN A 120 -6.42 -2.03 2.87
CA GLN A 120 -6.97 -1.83 1.52
C GLN A 120 -7.33 -3.16 0.88
N TRP A 121 -6.45 -4.16 1.00
CA TRP A 121 -6.70 -5.50 0.51
C TRP A 121 -7.94 -6.11 1.16
N LEU A 122 -8.09 -5.96 2.48
CA LEU A 122 -9.23 -6.48 3.22
C LEU A 122 -10.54 -5.87 2.72
N ARG A 123 -10.56 -4.56 2.48
CA ARG A 123 -11.73 -3.86 1.89
C ARG A 123 -12.14 -4.44 0.54
N ALA A 124 -11.19 -4.90 -0.27
CA ALA A 124 -11.48 -5.50 -1.57
C ALA A 124 -11.97 -6.97 -1.45
N HIS A 125 -11.58 -7.68 -0.39
CA HIS A 125 -11.81 -9.12 -0.22
C HIS A 125 -12.81 -9.47 0.89
N GLU A 126 -13.54 -8.49 1.46
CA GLU A 126 -14.49 -8.74 2.58
C GLU A 126 -15.52 -9.83 2.29
N ARG A 127 -15.83 -10.11 1.01
CA ARG A 127 -16.79 -11.14 0.59
C ARG A 127 -16.32 -12.58 0.83
N ASP A 128 -15.04 -12.78 1.11
CA ASP A 128 -14.47 -14.11 1.37
C ASP A 128 -14.84 -14.64 2.76
N TRP A 129 -15.33 -13.76 3.64
CA TRP A 129 -15.69 -14.07 5.02
C TRP A 129 -17.19 -14.22 5.23
N ARG A 130 -17.56 -15.03 6.22
CA ARG A 130 -18.95 -15.14 6.68
C ARG A 130 -19.41 -13.83 7.32
N PRO A 131 -20.70 -13.46 7.22
CA PRO A 131 -21.19 -12.19 7.78
C PRO A 131 -20.92 -11.97 9.28
N ALA A 132 -20.80 -13.05 10.06
CA ALA A 132 -20.53 -12.99 11.50
C ALA A 132 -19.04 -13.17 11.85
N ALA A 133 -18.16 -13.29 10.85
CA ALA A 133 -16.74 -13.53 11.08
C ALA A 133 -16.08 -12.31 11.72
N ARG A 134 -15.25 -12.57 12.74
CA ARG A 134 -14.39 -11.58 13.36
C ARG A 134 -13.00 -11.66 12.76
N LEU A 135 -12.34 -10.51 12.64
CA LEU A 135 -11.02 -10.41 12.03
C LEU A 135 -10.04 -9.78 13.01
N LEU A 136 -8.90 -10.43 13.20
CA LEU A 136 -7.80 -9.91 13.99
C LEU A 136 -6.58 -9.70 13.09
N ILE A 137 -5.97 -8.53 13.16
CA ILE A 137 -4.72 -8.22 12.47
C ILE A 137 -3.64 -8.03 13.54
N VAL A 138 -2.58 -8.84 13.47
CA VAL A 138 -1.43 -8.77 14.38
C VAL A 138 -0.21 -8.40 13.55
N ALA A 139 0.35 -7.20 13.79
CA ALA A 139 1.46 -6.69 13.00
C ALA A 139 2.49 -5.95 13.86
N ARG A 140 3.71 -5.80 13.35
CA ARG A 140 4.71 -4.91 13.95
C ARG A 140 4.37 -3.43 13.77
N ALA A 141 4.94 -2.57 14.60
CA ALA A 141 4.88 -1.13 14.42
C ALA A 141 5.37 -0.72 13.01
N GLY A 142 4.66 0.20 12.37
CA GLY A 142 5.03 0.74 11.05
C GLY A 142 4.68 -0.15 9.84
N GLN A 143 4.22 -1.39 10.04
CA GLN A 143 3.84 -2.28 8.92
C GLN A 143 2.45 -1.99 8.36
N ILE A 144 1.56 -1.41 9.17
CA ILE A 144 0.23 -0.96 8.74
C ILE A 144 0.26 0.56 8.67
N ALA A 145 0.29 1.08 7.44
CA ALA A 145 0.17 2.51 7.19
C ALA A 145 -1.22 3.01 7.60
N MET A 146 -1.26 4.08 8.38
CA MET A 146 -2.52 4.70 8.77
C MET A 146 -3.12 5.43 7.56
N PRO A 147 -4.32 5.06 7.09
CA PRO A 147 -4.96 5.77 5.99
C PRO A 147 -5.44 7.15 6.46
N ALA A 148 -5.32 8.16 5.60
CA ALA A 148 -5.76 9.54 5.88
C ALA A 148 -7.28 9.67 6.19
N ARG A 149 -8.08 8.65 5.85
CA ARG A 149 -9.49 8.53 6.22
C ARG A 149 -9.72 7.23 6.96
N VAL A 150 -10.48 7.29 8.06
CA VAL A 150 -10.86 6.11 8.84
C VAL A 150 -11.56 5.11 7.90
N PRO A 151 -11.01 3.89 7.74
CA PRO A 151 -11.59 2.89 6.87
C PRO A 151 -12.87 2.36 7.51
N GLN A 152 -13.93 2.27 6.70
CA GLN A 152 -15.17 1.59 7.09
C GLN A 152 -15.15 0.16 6.55
N PHE A 153 -15.57 -0.77 7.39
CA PHE A 153 -15.58 -2.20 7.09
C PHE A 153 -16.95 -2.80 7.39
N SER A 154 -17.25 -3.91 6.73
CA SER A 154 -18.49 -4.69 6.92
C SER A 154 -18.37 -5.73 8.04
N HIS A 155 -17.15 -6.03 8.49
CA HIS A 155 -16.85 -6.97 9.57
C HIS A 155 -16.15 -6.26 10.72
N PRO A 156 -16.32 -6.71 11.98
CA PRO A 156 -15.54 -6.20 13.10
C PRO A 156 -14.06 -6.60 12.92
N ILE A 157 -13.19 -5.59 12.89
CA ILE A 157 -11.75 -5.78 12.72
C ILE A 157 -11.03 -5.20 13.92
N GLU A 158 -10.24 -6.03 14.57
CA GLU A 158 -9.35 -5.62 15.65
C GLU A 158 -7.91 -5.60 15.11
N VAL A 159 -7.26 -4.45 15.21
CA VAL A 159 -5.85 -4.29 14.82
C VAL A 159 -5.03 -4.20 16.10
N ARG A 160 -4.06 -5.10 16.24
CA ARG A 160 -3.08 -5.11 17.31
C ARG A 160 -1.70 -4.90 16.72
N THR A 161 -1.11 -3.76 17.03
CA THR A 161 0.25 -3.41 16.63
C THR A 161 1.19 -3.57 17.80
N ALA A 162 2.32 -4.26 17.58
CA ALA A 162 3.36 -4.37 18.57
C ALA A 162 3.85 -2.97 18.94
N PRO A 163 4.14 -2.69 20.22
CA PRO A 163 4.76 -1.44 20.61
C PRO A 163 6.04 -1.25 19.78
N HIS A 164 6.26 -0.02 19.30
CA HIS A 164 7.50 0.31 18.63
C HIS A 164 8.63 0.08 19.65
N SER A 165 9.38 -1.00 19.49
CA SER A 165 10.60 -1.16 20.27
C SER A 165 11.53 -0.05 19.81
N VAL A 166 11.69 0.98 20.65
CA VAL A 166 12.62 2.11 20.44
C VAL A 166 14.09 1.62 20.41
N ALA A 167 14.34 0.31 20.55
CA ALA A 167 15.65 -0.30 20.60
C ALA A 167 16.12 -0.90 19.26
N ALA A 168 15.80 -0.28 18.13
CA ALA A 168 16.64 -0.38 16.95
C ALA A 168 17.26 0.99 16.74
N ALA A 169 18.53 1.13 17.14
CA ALA A 169 19.32 2.32 16.83
C ALA A 169 19.11 2.64 15.34
N ALA A 170 18.51 3.80 15.06
CA ALA A 170 18.45 4.30 13.69
C ALA A 170 19.87 4.23 13.11
N PRO A 171 20.05 3.77 11.87
CA PRO A 171 21.38 3.71 11.28
C PRO A 171 21.98 5.10 11.39
N ARG A 172 23.14 5.21 12.04
CA ARG A 172 23.85 6.49 12.17
C ARG A 172 24.10 7.02 10.76
N THR A 173 23.46 8.12 10.40
CA THR A 173 23.63 8.72 9.09
C THR A 173 24.88 9.59 9.10
N GLU A 174 25.84 9.27 8.25
CA GLU A 174 27.00 10.12 8.03
C GLU A 174 26.61 11.23 7.04
N GLN A 175 26.77 12.49 7.43
CA GLN A 175 26.53 13.65 6.58
C GLN A 175 27.86 14.27 6.19
N HIS A 176 28.13 14.34 4.89
CA HIS A 176 29.36 14.94 4.36
C HIS A 176 29.15 16.43 4.16
N ILE A 177 29.97 17.23 4.82
CA ILE A 177 29.92 18.69 4.81
C ILE A 177 31.25 19.22 4.31
N THR A 178 31.22 20.08 3.31
CA THR A 178 32.41 20.81 2.89
C THR A 178 32.42 22.21 3.51
N VAL A 179 33.51 22.58 4.18
CA VAL A 179 33.67 23.93 4.76
C VAL A 179 34.79 24.67 4.05
N ALA A 180 34.39 25.72 3.33
CA ALA A 180 35.26 26.65 2.62
C ALA A 180 35.30 27.97 3.41
N ALA A 181 36.26 28.10 4.33
CA ALA A 181 36.42 29.25 5.22
C ALA A 181 37.90 29.57 5.47
N THR A 182 38.22 30.77 5.97
CA THR A 182 39.55 31.05 6.52
C THR A 182 39.82 30.16 7.74
N ALA A 183 41.09 29.87 8.06
CA ALA A 183 41.45 28.94 9.13
C ALA A 183 40.76 29.25 10.47
N ASP A 184 40.72 30.53 10.87
CA ASP A 184 40.08 30.95 12.12
C ASP A 184 38.56 30.71 12.12
N ARG A 185 37.89 30.91 10.98
CA ARG A 185 36.44 30.71 10.83
C ARG A 185 36.09 29.25 10.63
N ALA A 186 36.98 28.46 10.04
CA ALA A 186 36.80 27.02 9.88
C ALA A 186 36.67 26.32 11.24
N MET A 187 37.42 26.76 12.26
CA MET A 187 37.32 26.24 13.63
C MET A 187 35.96 26.49 14.27
N ALA A 188 35.34 27.65 14.01
CA ALA A 188 34.00 27.95 14.50
C ALA A 188 32.94 27.02 13.88
N TRP A 189 33.04 26.77 12.58
CA TRP A 189 32.17 25.81 11.89
C TRP A 189 32.37 24.37 12.36
N GLN A 190 33.62 23.94 12.57
CA GLN A 190 33.92 22.61 13.12
C GLN A 190 33.30 22.42 14.51
N SER A 191 33.41 23.44 15.37
CA SER A 191 32.84 23.42 16.72
C SER A 191 31.32 23.35 16.69
N LEU A 192 30.68 24.05 15.75
CA LEU A 192 29.23 23.99 15.55
C LEU A 192 28.75 22.58 15.18
N PHE A 193 29.37 21.95 14.18
CA PHE A 193 28.95 20.62 13.74
C PHE A 193 29.26 19.54 14.79
N ALA A 194 30.34 19.70 15.56
CA ALA A 194 30.59 18.85 16.72
C ALA A 194 29.50 19.01 17.80
N ALA A 195 29.03 20.23 18.05
CA ALA A 195 27.91 20.46 18.96
C ALA A 195 26.59 19.85 18.43
N PHE A 196 26.38 19.87 17.12
CA PHE A 196 25.21 19.24 16.48
C PHE A 196 25.23 17.71 16.61
N ASP A 197 26.40 17.08 16.45
CA ASP A 197 26.57 15.64 16.66
C ASP A 197 26.17 15.23 18.10
N VAL A 198 26.58 16.03 19.09
CA VAL A 198 26.24 15.81 20.50
C VAL A 198 24.74 16.05 20.75
N ALA A 199 24.18 17.16 20.24
CA ALA A 199 22.77 17.50 20.42
C ALA A 199 21.82 16.51 19.73
N GLY A 200 22.26 15.87 18.65
CA GLY A 200 21.53 14.82 17.93
C GLY A 200 21.66 13.42 18.54
N ASN A 201 22.19 13.27 19.76
CA ASN A 201 22.49 11.96 20.38
C ASN A 201 23.32 11.02 19.47
N ALA A 202 24.21 11.57 18.65
CA ALA A 202 25.00 10.85 17.66
C ALA A 202 24.18 10.05 16.61
N ALA A 203 22.91 10.43 16.37
CA ALA A 203 22.09 9.85 15.30
C ALA A 203 22.59 10.27 13.89
N THR A 204 23.17 11.46 13.79
CA THR A 204 23.86 11.95 12.60
C THR A 204 25.29 12.29 12.99
N ARG A 205 26.27 11.88 12.18
CA ARG A 205 27.67 12.27 12.34
C ARG A 205 28.10 13.14 11.17
N HIS A 206 28.56 14.35 11.45
CA HIS A 206 29.03 15.26 10.41
C HIS A 206 30.51 15.00 10.10
N LYS A 207 30.82 14.70 8.84
CA LYS A 207 32.19 14.57 8.36
C LYS A 207 32.56 15.79 7.53
N LEU A 208 33.59 16.50 8.00
CA LEU A 208 34.01 17.77 7.42
C LEU A 208 35.17 17.56 6.44
N SER A 209 35.04 18.08 5.22
CA SER A 209 36.06 18.08 4.17
C SER A 209 36.36 19.49 3.67
N ALA A 210 37.54 19.69 3.09
CA ALA A 210 37.91 20.96 2.44
C ALA A 210 37.37 21.06 1.00
N GLU A 211 37.13 19.92 0.35
CA GLU A 211 36.58 19.83 -1.01
C GLU A 211 35.33 18.94 -1.04
N PRO A 212 34.34 19.26 -1.90
CA PRO A 212 33.13 18.46 -2.02
C PRO A 212 33.40 17.17 -2.79
N ASP A 213 32.76 16.10 -2.33
CA ASP A 213 32.72 14.79 -2.96
C ASP A 213 31.28 14.46 -3.45
N ALA A 214 31.10 13.28 -4.05
CA ALA A 214 29.79 12.85 -4.55
C ALA A 214 28.71 12.70 -3.46
N ASN A 215 29.12 12.62 -2.19
CA ASN A 215 28.23 12.42 -1.05
C ASN A 215 27.95 13.72 -0.28
N THR A 216 28.54 14.85 -0.70
CA THR A 216 28.42 16.13 0.00
C THR A 216 26.98 16.63 -0.05
N THR A 217 26.36 16.69 1.11
CA THR A 217 24.97 17.13 1.28
C THR A 217 24.84 18.62 1.58
N LEU A 218 25.90 19.21 2.16
CA LEU A 218 25.96 20.62 2.54
C LEU A 218 27.34 21.21 2.23
N ILE A 219 27.35 22.38 1.57
CA ILE A 219 28.54 23.20 1.40
C ILE A 219 28.40 24.46 2.25
N VAL A 220 29.34 24.71 3.15
CA VAL A 220 29.47 25.96 3.89
C VAL A 220 30.48 26.84 3.17
N TRP A 221 30.01 27.95 2.62
CA TRP A 221 30.80 28.95 1.94
C TRP A 221 30.94 30.19 2.81
N ASP A 222 32.12 30.33 3.41
CA ASP A 222 32.50 31.44 4.29
C ASP A 222 33.73 32.19 3.74
N MET A 223 33.67 32.47 2.44
CA MET A 223 34.64 33.29 1.72
C MET A 223 33.88 34.29 0.83
N PRO A 224 33.28 35.34 1.41
CA PRO A 224 32.37 36.24 0.68
C PRO A 224 33.05 37.03 -0.45
N ALA A 225 34.38 37.21 -0.36
CA ALA A 225 35.19 37.88 -1.39
C ALA A 225 35.65 36.97 -2.53
N ALA A 226 35.43 35.65 -2.43
CA ALA A 226 35.84 34.68 -3.44
C ALA A 226 34.61 34.05 -4.10
N ALA A 227 34.68 33.83 -5.41
CA ALA A 227 33.67 33.09 -6.13
C ALA A 227 33.86 31.58 -5.92
N PRO A 228 32.78 30.81 -5.67
CA PRO A 228 32.88 29.37 -5.54
C PRO A 228 33.25 28.70 -6.88
N PRO A 229 34.04 27.60 -6.86
CA PRO A 229 34.36 26.86 -8.07
C PRO A 229 33.11 26.45 -8.86
N ALA A 230 33.18 26.52 -10.18
CA ALA A 230 32.02 26.35 -11.06
C ALA A 230 31.43 24.93 -11.03
N ASN A 231 32.21 23.93 -10.62
CA ASN A 231 31.85 22.51 -10.54
C ASN A 231 31.25 22.09 -9.19
N TRP A 232 31.31 22.93 -8.15
CA TRP A 232 30.82 22.56 -6.82
C TRP A 232 29.29 22.55 -6.78
N ARG A 233 28.71 21.47 -6.26
CA ARG A 233 27.26 21.23 -6.18
C ARG A 233 26.94 20.49 -4.88
N ALA A 234 25.84 20.85 -4.23
CA ALA A 234 25.29 20.16 -3.06
C ALA A 234 23.81 20.50 -2.93
N ALA A 235 23.04 19.69 -2.20
CA ALA A 235 21.62 19.95 -1.99
C ALA A 235 21.39 21.31 -1.29
N ASN A 236 22.22 21.62 -0.29
CA ASN A 236 22.16 22.86 0.46
C ASN A 236 23.52 23.58 0.47
N TRP A 237 23.46 24.90 0.49
CA TRP A 237 24.60 25.79 0.66
C TRP A 237 24.34 26.75 1.80
N TRP A 238 25.28 26.89 2.73
CA TRP A 238 25.24 27.94 3.76
C TRP A 238 26.28 29.00 3.42
N ILE A 239 25.83 30.22 3.22
CA ILE A 239 26.66 31.34 2.80
C ILE A 239 26.71 32.34 3.95
N ALA A 240 27.90 32.55 4.50
CA ALA A 240 28.10 33.54 5.53
C ALA A 240 27.93 34.95 4.96
N ALA A 241 27.26 35.83 5.71
CA ALA A 241 27.11 37.23 5.33
C ALA A 241 28.47 37.93 5.35
N ALA A 242 28.72 38.81 4.36
CA ALA A 242 29.97 39.56 4.24
C ALA A 242 30.25 40.46 5.46
N ASP A 243 29.19 40.91 6.16
CA ASP A 243 29.27 41.78 7.33
C ASP A 243 29.52 41.02 8.66
N ALA A 244 29.66 39.69 8.63
CA ALA A 244 29.89 38.87 9.82
C ALA A 244 31.36 38.86 10.32
N ALA A 245 32.26 39.59 9.67
CA ALA A 245 33.64 39.77 10.15
C ALA A 245 33.66 40.54 11.50
N PRO A 246 34.55 40.21 12.45
CA PRO A 246 34.64 40.93 13.71
C PRO A 246 35.09 42.36 13.41
N ARG A 247 34.22 43.33 13.71
CA ARG A 247 34.59 44.75 13.76
C ARG A 247 35.45 44.93 15.01
N GLY A 248 36.75 44.65 14.88
CA GLY A 248 37.73 44.96 15.91
C GLY A 248 37.83 46.47 16.04
N ASP A 249 37.61 46.96 17.25
CA ASP A 249 37.85 48.35 17.62
C ASP A 249 39.30 48.74 17.31
N ALA A 250 39.50 49.54 16.28
CA ALA A 250 40.73 50.28 16.07
C ALA A 250 40.40 51.58 15.32
N VAL A 251 40.44 52.68 16.07
CA VAL A 251 40.57 54.03 15.55
C VAL A 251 41.84 54.08 14.68
N SER A 252 41.68 54.18 13.36
CA SER A 252 42.74 54.71 12.50
C SER A 252 42.12 55.35 11.27
N SER A 253 42.05 56.68 11.32
CA SER A 253 41.77 57.58 10.21
C SER A 253 42.91 57.51 9.18
N ALA A 254 42.64 56.88 8.03
CA ALA A 254 43.40 57.08 6.80
C ALA A 254 42.43 57.01 5.60
N PRO A 255 42.50 57.91 4.62
CA PRO A 255 41.61 57.88 3.48
C PRO A 255 42.03 56.76 2.52
N ALA A 256 41.23 55.70 2.43
CA ALA A 256 41.41 54.66 1.42
C ALA A 256 40.96 55.21 0.06
N VAL A 257 41.91 55.30 -0.86
CA VAL A 257 41.68 55.49 -2.30
C VAL A 257 40.76 54.37 -2.82
N PRO A 258 39.71 54.66 -3.60
CA PRO A 258 38.85 53.61 -4.13
C PRO A 258 39.60 52.83 -5.22
N ALA A 259 40.05 51.63 -4.89
CA ALA A 259 40.49 50.67 -5.90
C ALA A 259 39.27 50.25 -6.72
N ALA A 260 39.25 50.67 -7.99
CA ALA A 260 38.26 50.27 -8.98
C ALA A 260 38.36 48.76 -9.25
N GLY A 261 37.53 48.00 -8.56
CA GLY A 261 37.26 46.60 -8.83
C GLY A 261 35.91 46.29 -8.21
N VAL A 262 34.83 46.49 -8.97
CA VAL A 262 33.47 46.14 -8.54
C VAL A 262 33.46 44.64 -8.25
N ALA A 263 33.53 44.27 -6.96
CA ALA A 263 33.39 42.90 -6.53
C ALA A 263 32.01 42.42 -7.01
N ARG A 264 31.99 41.54 -8.02
CA ARG A 264 30.75 40.87 -8.42
C ARG A 264 30.22 40.14 -7.19
N PRO A 265 28.91 40.23 -6.89
CA PRO A 265 28.34 39.41 -5.82
C PRO A 265 28.63 37.94 -6.15
N ALA A 266 29.28 37.23 -5.23
CA ALA A 266 29.66 35.83 -5.42
C ALA A 266 28.43 34.92 -5.67
N PHE A 267 27.25 35.38 -5.27
CA PHE A 267 25.95 34.71 -5.43
C PHE A 267 24.87 35.73 -5.83
N PRO A 268 24.74 36.09 -7.12
CA PRO A 268 23.71 37.01 -7.59
C PRO A 268 22.28 36.50 -7.32
N GLU A 269 22.09 35.19 -7.17
CA GLU A 269 20.80 34.55 -6.91
C GLU A 269 20.19 34.97 -5.56
N LEU A 270 21.02 35.36 -4.59
CA LEU A 270 20.57 35.83 -3.28
C LEU A 270 19.91 37.22 -3.32
N ALA A 271 20.03 37.97 -4.43
CA ALA A 271 19.37 39.26 -4.57
C ALA A 271 17.84 39.16 -4.54
N ASN A 272 17.29 38.01 -4.96
CA ASN A 272 15.85 37.71 -4.96
C ASN A 272 15.47 36.66 -3.91
N ALA A 273 16.25 36.54 -2.83
CA ALA A 273 16.04 35.51 -1.81
C ALA A 273 14.73 35.72 -1.02
N SER A 274 14.03 34.63 -0.77
CA SER A 274 12.87 34.59 0.13
C SER A 274 13.35 34.63 1.58
N THR A 275 12.64 35.36 2.44
CA THR A 275 12.99 35.50 3.85
C THR A 275 12.11 34.58 4.72
N LEU A 276 12.73 33.89 5.66
CA LEU A 276 12.11 32.96 6.59
C LEU A 276 12.63 33.23 8.00
N THR A 277 11.73 33.40 8.97
CA THR A 277 12.11 33.57 10.38
C THR A 277 11.71 32.33 11.17
N LEU A 278 12.70 31.66 11.77
CA LEU A 278 12.52 30.46 12.59
C LEU A 278 13.33 30.60 13.88
N ASN A 279 12.70 30.33 15.03
CA ASN A 279 13.34 30.39 16.36
C ASN A 279 14.15 31.69 16.60
N GLY A 280 13.64 32.83 16.12
CA GLY A 280 14.31 34.13 16.24
C GLY A 280 15.46 34.38 15.26
N ILE A 281 15.81 33.41 14.41
CA ILE A 281 16.82 33.57 13.35
C ILE A 281 16.12 33.89 12.03
N THR A 282 16.54 34.99 11.41
CA THR A 282 16.13 35.34 10.05
C THR A 282 17.10 34.70 9.06
N MET A 283 16.57 33.82 8.21
CA MET A 283 17.29 33.17 7.12
C MET A 283 16.72 33.65 5.79
N LYS A 284 17.60 33.88 4.83
CA LYS A 284 17.25 34.12 3.43
C LYS A 284 17.61 32.90 2.61
N TYR A 285 16.75 32.50 1.69
CA TYR A 285 17.05 31.40 0.79
C TYR A 285 16.68 31.68 -0.66
N ALA A 286 17.45 31.09 -1.58
CA ALA A 286 17.21 31.13 -3.01
C ALA A 286 17.56 29.77 -3.63
N ASP A 287 16.74 29.29 -4.55
CA ASP A 287 17.03 28.08 -5.31
C ASP A 287 17.91 28.42 -6.52
N SER A 288 18.99 27.66 -6.72
CA SER A 288 19.93 27.86 -7.83
C SER A 288 20.27 26.52 -8.50
N ALA A 289 20.90 26.59 -9.67
CA ALA A 289 21.44 25.39 -10.33
C ALA A 289 22.55 24.68 -9.51
N ARG A 290 23.05 25.31 -8.44
CA ARG A 290 24.07 24.74 -7.54
C ARG A 290 23.49 23.99 -6.34
N GLY A 291 22.21 24.21 -6.07
CA GLY A 291 21.53 23.82 -4.83
C GLY A 291 20.74 24.97 -4.23
N ARG A 292 20.10 24.71 -3.08
CA ARG A 292 19.42 25.74 -2.30
C ARG A 292 20.44 26.53 -1.49
N LEU A 293 20.53 27.82 -1.76
CA LEU A 293 21.39 28.76 -1.07
C LEU A 293 20.68 29.30 0.17
N TRP A 294 21.35 29.28 1.31
CA TRP A 294 20.88 29.84 2.58
C TRP A 294 21.89 30.86 3.08
N THR A 295 21.43 32.00 3.57
CA THR A 295 22.29 33.00 4.22
C THR A 295 21.58 33.61 5.42
N SER A 296 22.34 33.95 6.46
CA SER A 296 21.84 34.57 7.67
C SER A 296 22.97 35.36 8.32
N ASP A 297 22.63 36.46 8.99
CA ASP A 297 23.59 37.23 9.81
C ASP A 297 24.05 36.43 11.05
N ALA A 298 23.36 35.33 11.37
CA ALA A 298 23.73 34.39 12.40
C ALA A 298 24.84 33.40 11.97
N PHE A 299 25.38 33.51 10.75
CA PHE A 299 26.41 32.61 10.22
C PHE A 299 27.81 33.22 10.24
N PRO A 300 28.82 32.55 10.85
CA PRO A 300 28.72 31.47 11.85
C PRO A 300 28.17 31.98 13.18
N PRO A 301 27.55 31.11 14.00
CA PRO A 301 27.06 31.49 15.32
C PRO A 301 28.24 31.86 16.23
N ARG A 302 28.09 32.95 16.99
CA ARG A 302 29.12 33.48 17.89
C ARG A 302 28.94 33.02 19.35
N ASP A 303 27.73 32.58 19.68
CA ASP A 303 27.31 32.17 21.02
C ASP A 303 26.48 30.86 20.97
N ALA A 304 26.35 30.21 22.12
CA ALA A 304 25.70 28.92 22.25
C ALA A 304 24.18 28.97 22.00
N ASP A 305 23.52 30.08 22.36
CA ASP A 305 22.08 30.23 22.20
C ASP A 305 21.71 30.36 20.71
N THR A 306 22.49 31.15 19.95
CA THR A 306 22.36 31.26 18.49
C THR A 306 22.65 29.92 17.80
N ALA A 307 23.69 29.19 18.24
CA ALA A 307 23.99 27.86 17.71
C ALA A 307 22.86 26.86 17.94
N ARG A 308 22.24 26.88 19.14
CA ARG A 308 21.08 26.04 19.46
C ARG A 308 19.84 26.42 18.65
N ALA A 309 19.52 27.71 18.58
CA ALA A 309 18.39 28.19 17.78
C ALA A 309 18.56 27.82 16.30
N LEU A 310 19.80 27.85 15.79
CA LEU A 310 20.13 27.42 14.44
C LEU A 310 19.93 25.91 14.25
N TYR A 311 20.43 25.08 15.19
CA TYR A 311 20.21 23.63 15.18
C TYR A 311 18.72 23.28 15.12
N GLU A 312 17.92 23.85 16.02
CA GLU A 312 16.48 23.58 16.09
C GLU A 312 15.75 24.07 14.82
N SER A 313 16.20 25.19 14.24
CA SER A 313 15.66 25.69 12.97
C SER A 313 15.97 24.73 11.83
N TRP A 314 17.21 24.24 11.76
CA TRP A 314 17.62 23.29 10.74
C TRP A 314 16.92 21.95 10.87
N GLN A 315 16.72 21.44 12.09
CA GLN A 315 15.95 20.20 12.33
C GLN A 315 14.52 20.29 11.81
N ARG A 316 13.87 21.46 11.94
CA ARG A 316 12.52 21.68 11.39
C ARG A 316 12.50 21.73 9.87
N LEU A 317 13.55 22.27 9.26
CA LEU A 317 13.72 22.34 7.81
C LEU A 317 14.12 20.99 7.21
N SER A 318 14.88 20.18 7.96
CA SER A 318 15.38 18.87 7.55
C SER A 318 14.37 17.75 7.79
N ALA A 319 13.09 18.07 8.06
CA ALA A 319 12.06 17.07 8.28
C ALA A 319 12.05 16.09 7.10
N ALA A 320 12.63 14.91 7.35
CA ALA A 320 12.55 13.75 6.49
C ALA A 320 11.08 13.51 6.12
N PRO A 321 10.77 12.86 4.97
CA PRO A 321 9.41 12.42 4.70
C PRO A 321 8.88 11.73 5.95
N SER A 322 7.79 12.27 6.50
CA SER A 322 7.23 11.87 7.79
C SER A 322 7.14 10.34 7.80
N PRO A 323 7.81 9.64 8.75
CA PRO A 323 7.70 8.19 8.82
C PRO A 323 6.21 7.85 8.85
N PRO A 324 5.76 6.88 8.05
CA PRO A 324 4.33 6.57 7.94
C PRO A 324 3.79 6.37 9.35
N TYR A 325 2.83 7.22 9.74
CA TYR A 325 2.22 7.18 11.06
C TYR A 325 1.76 5.74 11.31
N ALA A 326 2.41 5.08 12.26
CA ALA A 326 2.12 3.69 12.57
C ALA A 326 0.69 3.61 13.13
N THR A 327 -0.13 2.74 12.56
CA THR A 327 -1.50 2.57 13.03
C THR A 327 -1.50 2.07 14.49
N PRO A 328 -2.08 2.80 15.46
CA PRO A 328 -2.17 2.31 16.83
C PRO A 328 -3.12 1.11 16.91
N SER A 329 -3.01 0.35 18.00
CA SER A 329 -3.97 -0.74 18.26
C SER A 329 -5.37 -0.15 18.40
N GLN A 330 -6.30 -0.62 17.59
CA GLN A 330 -7.65 -0.06 17.52
C GLN A 330 -8.67 -1.08 17.01
N ILE A 331 -9.92 -0.87 17.39
CA ILE A 331 -11.06 -1.70 17.01
C ILE A 331 -11.91 -0.91 16.03
N PHE A 332 -12.13 -1.48 14.85
CA PHE A 332 -13.07 -0.97 13.87
C PHE A 332 -14.40 -1.72 14.01
N GLY A 333 -15.44 -0.97 14.37
CA GLY A 333 -16.81 -1.48 14.34
C GLY A 333 -17.31 -1.68 12.91
N SER A 334 -18.29 -2.58 12.74
CA SER A 334 -19.05 -2.72 11.49
C SER A 334 -19.88 -1.47 11.25
N THR A 335 -19.35 -0.53 10.46
CA THR A 335 -19.94 0.80 10.24
C THR A 335 -20.50 0.96 8.83
N ARG A 336 -20.04 0.14 7.88
CA ARG A 336 -20.65 0.08 6.56
C ARG A 336 -21.89 -0.78 6.66
N SER A 337 -23.08 -0.23 6.34
CA SER A 337 -24.22 -1.08 6.00
C SER A 337 -23.74 -2.02 4.92
N ALA A 338 -23.61 -3.30 5.26
CA ALA A 338 -23.16 -4.32 4.33
C ALA A 338 -23.96 -4.11 3.04
N LEU A 339 -23.25 -3.98 1.90
CA LEU A 339 -23.85 -4.29 0.59
C LEU A 339 -24.77 -5.46 0.82
N PRO A 340 -26.07 -5.38 0.43
CA PRO A 340 -27.13 -6.21 0.96
C PRO A 340 -26.56 -7.59 1.16
N ALA A 341 -26.38 -7.95 2.44
CA ALA A 341 -25.82 -9.24 2.78
C ALA A 341 -26.54 -10.23 1.89
N ILE A 342 -25.83 -11.16 1.26
CA ILE A 342 -26.51 -12.32 0.68
C ILE A 342 -27.16 -12.99 1.89
N SER A 343 -28.39 -12.58 2.15
CA SER A 343 -29.14 -12.84 3.35
C SER A 343 -29.39 -14.33 3.26
N ASN A 344 -28.78 -15.03 4.20
CA ASN A 344 -28.54 -16.47 4.21
C ASN A 344 -27.25 -16.91 3.48
N ALA A 345 -26.14 -16.87 4.22
CA ALA A 345 -25.08 -17.88 4.15
C ALA A 345 -25.57 -19.29 4.62
N ARG A 346 -26.86 -19.60 4.38
CA ARG A 346 -27.40 -20.95 4.21
C ARG A 346 -28.09 -21.06 2.85
N PRO A 347 -27.41 -20.76 1.71
CA PRO A 347 -28.00 -21.04 0.40
C PRO A 347 -28.39 -22.51 0.32
N ALA A 348 -27.63 -23.37 1.01
CA ALA A 348 -27.85 -24.80 1.14
C ALA A 348 -29.29 -25.21 1.48
N TYR A 349 -30.01 -24.52 2.38
CA TYR A 349 -31.33 -24.99 2.79
C TYR A 349 -32.41 -24.69 1.75
N TRP A 350 -32.50 -23.44 1.30
CA TRP A 350 -33.48 -23.07 0.27
C TRP A 350 -33.15 -23.68 -1.10
N LEU A 351 -31.86 -23.78 -1.47
CA LEU A 351 -31.44 -24.49 -2.67
C LEU A 351 -31.72 -26.00 -2.56
N ALA A 352 -31.64 -26.62 -1.37
CA ALA A 352 -32.06 -28.01 -1.18
C ALA A 352 -33.58 -28.18 -1.35
N LEU A 353 -34.39 -27.24 -0.84
CA LEU A 353 -35.84 -27.22 -1.09
C LEU A 353 -36.16 -27.00 -2.58
N ALA A 354 -35.43 -26.11 -3.26
CA ALA A 354 -35.57 -25.89 -4.70
C ALA A 354 -35.18 -27.15 -5.49
N LEU A 355 -34.11 -27.84 -5.11
CA LEU A 355 -33.71 -29.13 -5.69
C LEU A 355 -34.79 -30.19 -5.50
N LEU A 356 -35.37 -30.28 -4.30
CA LEU A 356 -36.48 -31.19 -4.00
C LEU A 356 -37.69 -30.89 -4.90
N ALA A 357 -38.10 -29.62 -4.98
CA ALA A 357 -39.23 -29.20 -5.81
C ALA A 357 -38.98 -29.48 -7.30
N LEU A 358 -37.81 -29.15 -7.82
CA LEU A 358 -37.42 -29.43 -9.22
C LEU A 358 -37.38 -30.93 -9.51
N PHE A 359 -36.95 -31.76 -8.55
CA PHE A 359 -36.96 -33.21 -8.68
C PHE A 359 -38.38 -33.77 -8.72
N ILE A 360 -39.29 -33.26 -7.90
CA ILE A 360 -40.71 -33.64 -7.93
C ILE A 360 -41.33 -33.26 -9.28
N ILE A 361 -41.07 -32.05 -9.79
CA ILE A 361 -41.56 -31.59 -11.11
C ILE A 361 -41.02 -32.47 -12.23
N GLU A 362 -39.72 -32.83 -12.20
CA GLU A 362 -39.12 -33.75 -13.18
C GLU A 362 -39.82 -35.11 -13.19
N ARG A 363 -40.13 -35.65 -12.00
CA ARG A 363 -40.84 -36.93 -11.85
C ARG A 363 -42.26 -36.86 -12.38
N ILE A 364 -43.01 -35.80 -12.08
CA ILE A 364 -44.38 -35.59 -12.58
C ILE A 364 -44.38 -35.49 -14.11
N LEU A 365 -43.52 -34.65 -14.70
CA LEU A 365 -43.40 -34.50 -16.14
C LEU A 365 -43.00 -35.81 -16.84
N THR A 366 -42.14 -36.61 -16.20
CA THR A 366 -41.72 -37.91 -16.72
C THR A 366 -42.86 -38.93 -16.65
N HIS A 367 -43.67 -38.89 -15.60
CA HIS A 367 -44.81 -39.79 -15.42
C HIS A 367 -45.96 -39.45 -16.36
N ALA A 368 -46.36 -38.18 -16.45
CA ALA A 368 -47.41 -37.67 -17.34
C ALA A 368 -47.14 -37.94 -18.83
N ARG A 369 -45.89 -38.27 -19.17
CA ARG A 369 -45.46 -38.60 -20.52
C ARG A 369 -45.47 -40.10 -20.81
N ARG A 370 -45.43 -40.94 -19.77
CA ARG A 370 -45.47 -42.41 -19.90
C ARG A 370 -46.91 -42.93 -19.98
N THR A 371 -47.82 -42.25 -19.29
CA THR A 371 -49.27 -42.29 -19.50
C THR A 371 -49.62 -41.63 -20.82
#